data_AF-A0A935V053-F1
#
_entry.id   AF-A0A935V053-F1
#
_cell.length_a   1.000
_cell.length_b   1.000
_cell.length_c   1.000
_cell.angle_alpha   90.00
_cell.angle_beta   90.00
_cell.angle_gamma   90.00
#
_symmetry.space_group_name_H-M   'P 1'
#
loop_
_entity.id
_entity.type
_entity.pdbx_description
1 polymer ?
#
loop_
_entity_poly.entity_id
_entity_poly.type
_entity_poly.pdbx_seq_one_letter_code
_entity_poly.pdbx_strand_id
1 'polypeptide(L)'
;MTPEIVGDLRARLRAGPRPLDELHRAAVAAGSAWSSEQVALLLSCLPDLSEAEGLWRIEGAASRDPLTDALLAIATSSPLPAAALVSRLPRGVVASAAALCEVARHHPDLELLPGSRIRRR
;
A
#
# COMPACT_ATOMS: atom_id res chain seq x y z
N MET A 1 -7.79 -23.52 -2.21
CA MET A 1 -7.64 -22.06 -2.36
C MET A 1 -8.49 -21.59 -3.52
N THR A 2 -9.23 -20.50 -3.34
CA THR A 2 -10.00 -19.85 -4.41
C THR A 2 -9.51 -18.42 -4.61
N PRO A 3 -9.80 -17.77 -5.75
CA PRO A 3 -9.42 -16.38 -6.00
C PRO A 3 -9.95 -15.39 -4.93
N GLU A 4 -11.15 -15.63 -4.39
CA GLU A 4 -11.75 -14.81 -3.33
C GLU A 4 -10.91 -14.86 -2.05
N ILE A 5 -10.50 -16.06 -1.63
CA ILE A 5 -9.64 -16.24 -0.45
C ILE A 5 -8.29 -15.55 -0.66
N VAL A 6 -7.71 -15.63 -1.87
CA VAL A 6 -6.47 -14.91 -2.19
C VAL A 6 -6.68 -13.38 -2.12
N GLY A 7 -7.82 -12.90 -2.59
CA GLY A 7 -8.23 -11.49 -2.46
C GLY A 7 -8.26 -11.03 -1.01
N ASP A 8 -8.84 -11.84 -0.12
CA ASP A 8 -8.92 -11.56 1.32
C ASP A 8 -7.55 -11.55 1.99
N LEU A 9 -6.67 -12.52 1.66
CA LEU A 9 -5.30 -12.55 2.16
C LEU A 9 -4.53 -11.29 1.73
N ARG A 10 -4.69 -10.86 0.47
CA ARG A 10 -4.08 -9.62 -0.03
C ARG A 10 -4.65 -8.39 0.67
N ALA A 11 -5.95 -8.33 0.94
CA ALA A 11 -6.55 -7.22 1.69
C ALA A 11 -5.97 -7.10 3.10
N ARG A 12 -5.74 -8.23 3.78
CA ARG A 12 -5.07 -8.25 5.09
C ARG A 12 -3.63 -7.77 5.01
N LEU A 13 -2.89 -8.19 4.00
CA LEU A 13 -1.51 -7.75 3.76
C LEU A 13 -1.41 -6.26 3.39
N ARG A 14 -2.43 -5.68 2.77
CA ARG A 14 -2.52 -4.22 2.54
C ARG A 14 -2.68 -3.44 3.84
N ALA A 15 -3.31 -4.03 4.86
CA ALA A 15 -3.43 -3.43 6.18
C ALA A 15 -2.14 -3.54 7.01
N GLY A 16 -1.17 -4.34 6.57
CA GLY A 16 0.17 -4.42 7.16
C GLY A 16 0.81 -5.80 7.04
N PRO A 17 2.12 -5.93 7.34
CA PRO A 17 2.82 -7.21 7.34
C PRO A 17 2.22 -8.21 8.33
N ARG A 18 2.16 -9.49 7.97
CA ARG A 18 1.54 -10.55 8.78
C ARG A 18 2.37 -11.83 8.80
N PRO A 19 2.41 -12.56 9.93
CA PRO A 19 3.06 -13.86 9.97
C PRO A 19 2.26 -14.89 9.15
N LEU A 20 2.98 -15.88 8.62
CA LEU A 20 2.38 -16.95 7.81
C LEU A 20 1.23 -17.67 8.53
N ASP A 21 1.39 -17.95 9.83
CA ASP A 21 0.37 -18.64 10.63
C ASP A 21 -0.94 -17.86 10.74
N GLU A 22 -0.89 -16.53 10.73
CA GLU A 22 -2.10 -15.70 10.71
C GLU A 22 -2.80 -15.78 9.35
N LEU A 23 -2.04 -15.74 8.26
CA LEU A 23 -2.57 -15.87 6.90
C LEU A 23 -3.15 -17.27 6.64
N HIS A 24 -2.47 -18.31 7.12
CA HIS A 24 -2.96 -19.68 7.04
C HIS A 24 -4.28 -19.86 7.79
N ARG A 25 -4.35 -19.40 9.05
CA ARG A 25 -5.62 -19.43 9.82
C ARG A 25 -6.74 -18.65 9.15
N ALA A 26 -6.44 -17.50 8.55
CA ALA A 26 -7.42 -16.74 7.79
C ALA A 26 -7.93 -17.50 6.56
N ALA A 27 -7.03 -18.17 5.83
CA ALA A 27 -7.42 -18.99 4.68
C ALA A 27 -8.29 -20.17 5.09
N VAL A 28 -7.97 -20.86 6.20
CA VAL A 28 -8.77 -21.96 6.75
C VAL A 28 -10.14 -21.49 7.21
N ALA A 29 -10.21 -20.34 7.90
CA ALA A 29 -11.48 -19.74 8.32
C ALA A 29 -12.39 -19.38 7.12
N ALA A 30 -11.79 -19.04 5.97
CA ALA A 30 -12.49 -18.80 4.72
C ALA A 30 -12.79 -20.08 3.91
N GLY A 31 -12.56 -21.26 4.48
CA GLY A 31 -12.89 -22.55 3.87
C GLY A 31 -11.78 -23.20 3.04
N SER A 32 -10.55 -22.69 3.09
CA SER A 32 -9.40 -23.34 2.43
C SER A 32 -8.96 -24.59 3.18
N ALA A 33 -8.75 -25.69 2.46
CA ALA A 33 -8.13 -26.92 2.97
C ALA A 33 -6.59 -26.96 2.78
N TRP A 34 -5.98 -25.85 2.37
CA TRP A 34 -4.54 -25.80 2.08
C TRP A 34 -3.70 -25.82 3.34
N SER A 35 -2.53 -26.46 3.26
CA SER A 35 -1.53 -26.45 4.34
C SER A 35 -0.81 -25.09 4.43
N SER A 36 -0.09 -24.86 5.52
CA SER A 36 0.69 -23.64 5.71
C SER A 36 1.77 -23.48 4.62
N GLU A 37 2.42 -24.58 4.23
CA GLU A 37 3.43 -24.62 3.17
C GLU A 37 2.84 -24.31 1.80
N GLN A 38 1.62 -24.77 1.52
CA GLN A 38 0.92 -24.46 0.27
C GLN A 38 0.52 -22.98 0.20
N VAL A 39 0.13 -22.38 1.33
CA VAL A 39 -0.11 -20.94 1.41
C VAL A 39 1.20 -20.18 1.19
N ALA A 40 2.29 -20.56 1.85
CA ALA A 40 3.59 -19.92 1.66
C ALA A 40 4.05 -19.99 0.18
N LEU A 41 3.95 -21.16 -0.44
CA LEU A 41 4.32 -21.35 -1.85
C LEU A 41 3.52 -20.43 -2.78
N LEU A 42 2.21 -20.31 -2.55
CA LEU A 42 1.36 -19.41 -3.32
C LEU A 42 1.78 -17.95 -3.16
N LEU A 43 2.01 -17.52 -1.91
CA LEU A 43 2.42 -16.14 -1.64
C LEU A 43 3.77 -15.84 -2.31
N SER A 44 4.72 -16.79 -2.33
CA SER A 44 5.98 -16.67 -3.07
C SER A 44 5.81 -16.55 -4.59
N CYS A 45 4.72 -17.07 -5.15
CA CYS A 45 4.43 -16.96 -6.58
C CYS A 45 3.80 -15.60 -6.96
N LEU A 46 3.38 -14.79 -5.98
CA LEU A 46 2.81 -13.48 -6.24
C LEU A 46 3.94 -12.44 -6.34
N PRO A 47 4.09 -11.74 -7.48
CA PRO A 47 5.26 -10.90 -7.74
C PRO A 47 5.34 -9.66 -6.85
N ASP A 48 4.23 -9.28 -6.24
CA ASP A 48 4.13 -8.13 -5.36
C ASP A 48 4.21 -8.50 -3.87
N LEU A 49 4.54 -9.76 -3.54
CA LEU A 49 4.70 -10.19 -2.15
C LEU A 49 6.15 -10.56 -1.86
N SER A 50 6.60 -10.21 -0.66
CA SER A 50 7.84 -10.75 -0.10
C SER A 50 7.70 -11.15 1.35
N GLU A 51 8.55 -12.08 1.75
CA GLU A 51 8.76 -12.47 3.14
C GLU A 51 10.03 -11.79 3.66
N ALA A 52 9.94 -11.15 4.82
CA ALA A 52 11.08 -10.64 5.56
C ALA A 52 10.87 -10.86 7.05
N GLU A 53 11.86 -11.44 7.73
CA GLU A 53 11.83 -11.66 9.19
C GLU A 53 10.60 -12.46 9.67
N GLY A 54 10.13 -13.43 8.87
CA GLY A 54 8.95 -14.25 9.17
C GLY A 54 7.61 -13.54 8.95
N LEU A 55 7.63 -12.34 8.35
CA LEU A 55 6.44 -11.57 8.00
C LEU A 55 6.29 -11.46 6.48
N TRP A 56 5.10 -11.79 6.00
CA TRP A 56 4.67 -11.54 4.65
C TRP A 56 4.15 -10.12 4.51
N ARG A 57 4.49 -9.46 3.40
CA ARG A 57 4.06 -8.11 3.08
C ARG A 57 3.84 -7.95 1.58
N ILE A 58 3.00 -6.99 1.21
CA ILE A 58 2.95 -6.51 -0.17
C ILE A 58 4.10 -5.52 -0.39
N GLU A 59 5.00 -5.83 -1.33
CA GLU A 59 6.00 -4.90 -1.83
C GLU A 59 5.29 -3.68 -2.43
N GLY A 60 5.65 -2.49 -1.94
CA GLY A 60 4.94 -1.25 -2.30
C GLY A 60 3.76 -0.87 -1.40
N ALA A 61 3.23 -1.76 -0.55
CA ALA A 61 2.21 -1.38 0.44
C ALA A 61 2.83 -0.88 1.76
N ALA A 62 4.11 -1.19 2.00
CA ALA A 62 4.84 -0.76 3.20
C ALA A 62 6.31 -0.38 2.92
N SER A 63 6.73 -0.25 1.66
CA SER A 63 7.90 0.59 1.39
C SER A 63 7.41 2.02 1.48
N ARG A 64 7.93 2.79 2.43
CA ARG A 64 7.90 4.26 2.42
C ARG A 64 8.29 4.74 1.02
N ASP A 65 7.28 4.94 0.16
CA ASP A 65 7.50 5.56 -1.14
C ASP A 65 8.01 6.97 -0.80
N PRO A 66 9.25 7.31 -1.16
CA PRO A 66 9.83 8.61 -0.83
C PRO A 66 8.94 9.76 -1.29
N LEU A 67 8.16 9.54 -2.36
CA LEU A 67 7.19 10.50 -2.84
C LEU A 67 5.96 10.61 -1.93
N THR A 68 5.39 9.48 -1.48
CA THR A 68 4.28 9.45 -0.52
C THR A 68 4.66 10.08 0.81
N ASP A 69 5.82 9.73 1.37
CA ASP A 69 6.32 10.32 2.62
C ASP A 69 6.58 11.83 2.46
N ALA A 70 7.22 12.22 1.35
CA ALA A 70 7.43 13.62 1.03
C ALA A 70 6.10 14.37 0.92
N LEU A 71 5.11 13.78 0.25
CA LEU A 71 3.80 14.38 0.07
C LEU A 71 3.05 14.51 1.41
N LEU A 72 3.08 13.49 2.27
CA LEU A 72 2.51 13.54 3.62
C LEU A 72 3.17 14.59 4.52
N ALA A 73 4.47 14.84 4.34
CA ALA A 73 5.22 15.84 5.09
C ALA A 73 4.86 17.28 4.69
N ILE A 74 4.51 17.51 3.42
CA ILE A 74 4.20 18.85 2.90
C ILE A 74 2.70 19.14 2.76
N ALA A 75 1.86 18.10 2.70
CA ALA A 75 0.41 18.23 2.62
C ALA A 75 -0.14 18.70 3.97
N THR A 76 -1.06 19.65 3.91
CA THR A 76 -1.70 20.25 5.08
C THR A 76 -3.20 19.98 5.06
N SER A 77 -3.91 20.26 6.15
CA SER A 77 -5.38 20.22 6.18
C SER A 77 -6.02 21.23 5.21
N SER A 78 -5.29 22.27 4.83
CA SER A 78 -5.68 23.23 3.80
C SER A 78 -5.37 22.68 2.40
N PRO A 79 -6.33 22.67 1.46
CA PRO A 79 -6.12 22.24 0.08
C PRO A 79 -5.06 23.06 -0.67
N LEU A 80 -4.00 22.41 -1.15
CA LEU A 80 -2.95 23.03 -1.95
C LEU A 80 -2.96 22.49 -3.39
N PRO A 81 -2.73 23.33 -4.42
CA PRO A 81 -2.58 22.85 -5.78
C PRO A 81 -1.40 21.87 -5.89
N ALA A 82 -1.58 20.76 -6.61
CA ALA A 82 -0.52 19.77 -6.83
C ALA A 82 0.75 20.41 -7.42
N ALA A 83 0.61 21.36 -8.36
CA ALA A 83 1.73 22.12 -8.91
C ALA A 83 2.51 22.91 -7.83
N ALA A 84 1.84 23.43 -6.81
CA ALA A 84 2.50 24.13 -5.70
C ALA A 84 3.22 23.17 -4.75
N LEU A 85 2.73 21.93 -4.64
CA LEU A 85 3.37 20.88 -3.83
C LEU A 85 4.64 20.35 -4.49
N VAL A 86 4.70 20.28 -5.82
CA VAL A 86 5.93 19.91 -6.55
C VAL A 86 7.10 20.80 -6.14
N SER A 87 6.89 22.12 -6.05
CA SER A 87 7.93 23.08 -5.63
C SER A 87 8.32 22.97 -4.15
N ARG A 88 7.58 22.22 -3.34
CA ARG A 88 7.82 22.01 -1.91
C ARG A 88 8.43 20.65 -1.61
N LEU A 89 8.60 19.78 -2.61
CA LEU A 89 9.20 18.48 -2.42
C LEU A 89 10.63 18.61 -1.86
N PRO A 90 11.04 17.73 -0.94
CA PRO A 90 12.38 17.73 -0.40
C PRO A 90 13.41 17.45 -1.52
N ARG A 91 14.63 17.94 -1.31
CA ARG A 91 15.74 17.71 -2.25
C ARG A 91 15.95 16.22 -2.47
N GLY A 92 16.02 15.81 -3.74
CA GLY A 92 16.18 14.41 -4.13
C GLY A 92 14.89 13.70 -4.52
N VAL A 93 13.72 14.30 -4.29
CA VAL A 93 12.43 13.75 -4.75
C VAL A 93 11.96 14.55 -5.97
N VAL A 94 11.98 13.91 -7.14
CA VAL A 94 11.53 14.49 -8.41
C VAL A 94 10.22 13.84 -8.81
N ALA A 95 9.14 14.62 -8.87
CA ALA A 95 7.83 14.13 -9.28
C ALA A 95 7.04 15.20 -10.02
N SER A 96 6.11 14.75 -10.87
CA SER A 96 5.18 15.62 -11.57
C SER A 96 3.91 15.87 -10.73
N ALA A 97 3.16 16.92 -11.03
CA ALA A 97 1.86 17.16 -10.40
C ALA A 97 0.89 15.99 -10.62
N ALA A 98 0.97 15.31 -11.77
CA ALA A 98 0.17 14.12 -12.04
C ALA A 98 0.53 12.97 -11.09
N ALA A 99 1.82 12.71 -10.85
CA ALA A 99 2.27 11.69 -9.91
C ALA A 99 1.78 11.97 -8.48
N LEU A 100 1.80 13.22 -8.03
CA LEU A 100 1.24 13.60 -6.72
C LEU A 100 -0.27 13.32 -6.63
N CYS A 101 -1.01 13.59 -7.71
CA CYS A 101 -2.45 13.30 -7.78
C CYS A 101 -2.73 11.79 -7.73
N GLU A 102 -1.91 10.96 -8.40
CA GLU A 102 -2.03 9.50 -8.31
C GLU A 102 -1.83 9.02 -6.87
N VAL A 103 -0.75 9.47 -6.20
CA VAL A 103 -0.49 9.13 -4.78
C VAL A 103 -1.67 9.55 -3.90
N ALA A 104 -2.17 10.77 -4.06
CA ALA A 104 -3.29 11.28 -3.27
C ALA A 104 -4.63 10.53 -3.51
N ARG A 105 -4.82 9.88 -4.66
CA ARG A 105 -6.02 9.04 -4.92
C ARG A 105 -5.96 7.70 -4.22
N HIS A 106 -4.77 7.16 -4.04
CA HIS A 106 -4.57 5.81 -3.51
C HIS A 106 -4.19 5.78 -2.03
N HIS A 107 -3.84 6.93 -1.44
CA HIS A 107 -3.44 7.03 -0.04
C HIS A 107 -4.59 7.44 0.89
N PRO A 108 -4.86 6.71 1.99
CA PRO A 108 -6.03 6.95 2.85
C PRO A 108 -6.00 8.29 3.61
N ASP A 109 -4.81 8.78 3.97
CA ASP A 109 -4.65 10.05 4.70
C ASP A 109 -4.63 11.28 3.79
N LEU A 110 -4.71 11.09 2.47
CA LEU A 110 -4.73 12.18 1.50
C LEU A 110 -6.11 12.27 0.86
N GLU A 111 -6.44 13.46 0.39
CA GLU A 111 -7.66 13.71 -0.35
C GLU A 111 -7.34 14.56 -1.57
N LEU A 112 -7.67 14.01 -2.75
CA LEU A 112 -7.65 14.74 -4.01
C LEU A 112 -9.00 15.42 -4.23
N LEU A 113 -8.96 16.75 -4.29
CA LEU A 113 -10.09 17.63 -4.51
C LEU A 113 -10.12 18.15 -5.97
N PRO A 114 -11.27 18.67 -6.43
CA PRO A 114 -11.40 19.27 -7.76
C PRO A 114 -10.33 20.35 -8.04
N GLY A 115 -9.90 20.43 -9.30
CA GLY A 115 -8.84 21.36 -9.71
C GLY A 115 -7.44 20.91 -9.27
N SER A 116 -7.22 19.59 -9.10
CA SER A 116 -5.93 19.01 -8.73
C SER A 116 -5.36 19.57 -7.43
N ARG A 117 -6.21 19.70 -6.41
CA ARG A 117 -5.82 20.18 -5.08
C ARG A 117 -5.72 19.00 -4.13
N ILE A 118 -4.66 18.95 -3.33
CA ILE A 118 -4.40 17.87 -2.39
C ILE A 118 -4.42 18.45 -0.98
N ARG A 119 -5.07 17.75 -0.05
CA ARG A 119 -4.96 18.00 1.40
C ARG A 119 -4.70 16.70 2.15
N ARG A 120 -4.20 16.85 3.37
CA ARG A 120 -4.16 15.77 4.36
C ARG A 120 -5.47 15.75 5.16
N ARG A 121 -6.01 14.56 5.40
CA ARG A 121 -7.20 14.36 6.23
C ARG A 121 -6.93 14.61 7.70
#